data_AF-A0A1K0FTN3-F1
#
_entry.id   AF-A0A1K0FTN3-F1
#
_cell.length_a   1.000
_cell.length_b   1.000
_cell.length_c   1.000
_cell.angle_alpha   90.00
_cell.angle_beta   90.00
_cell.angle_gamma   90.00
#
_symmetry.space_group_name_H-M   'P 1'
#
loop_
_entity.id
_entity.type
_entity.pdbx_description
1 polymer ?
#
loop_
_entity_poly.entity_id
_entity_poly.type
_entity_poly.pdbx_seq_one_letter_code
_entity_poly.pdbx_strand_id
1 'polypeptide(L)'
;MTGIPPTQAVIDAIVAVKPALSPGDVHLDASLTRDLGLDSLDLVQLATRITAAYPDFELRLWLTEAMSSEVDSVHSMARMLEPVR
;
A
#
# COMPACT_ATOMS: atom_id res chain seq x y z
N MET A 1 2.44 -18.15 -14.18
CA MET A 1 2.27 -17.51 -12.85
C MET A 1 1.48 -16.25 -13.06
N THR A 2 0.15 -16.30 -12.99
CA THR A 2 -0.66 -15.08 -12.94
C THR A 2 -0.57 -14.54 -11.52
N GLY A 3 0.40 -13.65 -11.27
CA GLY A 3 0.53 -12.96 -9.99
C GLY A 3 -0.68 -12.06 -9.75
N ILE A 4 -1.07 -11.91 -8.49
CA ILE A 4 -2.08 -10.93 -8.07
C ILE A 4 -1.61 -9.54 -8.52
N PRO A 5 -2.47 -8.71 -9.13
CA PRO A 5 -2.10 -7.35 -9.51
C PRO A 5 -1.56 -6.56 -8.31
N PRO A 6 -0.53 -5.71 -8.46
CA PRO A 6 0.01 -4.87 -7.38
C PRO A 6 -1.05 -4.14 -6.56
N THR A 7 -2.05 -3.56 -7.23
CA THR A 7 -3.15 -2.85 -6.58
C THR A 7 -3.98 -3.78 -5.70
N GLN A 8 -4.31 -4.98 -6.18
CA GLN A 8 -5.06 -5.96 -5.40
C GLN A 8 -4.25 -6.45 -4.20
N ALA A 9 -2.94 -6.66 -4.36
CA ALA A 9 -2.09 -7.06 -3.25
C ALA A 9 -2.03 -5.99 -2.14
N VAL A 10 -1.99 -4.71 -2.51
CA VAL A 10 -2.05 -3.60 -1.55
C VAL A 10 -3.42 -3.55 -0.86
N ILE A 11 -4.53 -3.68 -1.60
CA ILE A 11 -5.89 -3.69 -1.04
C ILE A 11 -6.06 -4.82 -0.02
N ASP A 12 -5.64 -6.04 -0.39
CA ASP A 12 -5.73 -7.21 0.50
C ASP A 12 -4.90 -7.01 1.77
N ALA A 13 -3.71 -6.42 1.64
CA ALA A 13 -2.85 -6.14 2.77
C ALA A 13 -3.43 -5.04 3.68
N ILE A 14 -4.07 -3.99 3.13
CA ILE A 14 -4.76 -2.95 3.90
C ILE A 14 -5.89 -3.55 4.74
N VAL A 15 -6.77 -4.34 4.13
CA VAL A 15 -7.90 -4.99 4.84
C VAL A 15 -7.39 -5.94 5.93
N ALA A 16 -6.25 -6.59 5.70
CA ALA A 16 -5.64 -7.46 6.70
C ALA A 16 -4.96 -6.72 7.86
N VAL A 17 -4.53 -5.47 7.66
CA VAL A 17 -3.97 -4.59 8.72
C VAL A 17 -5.08 -3.88 9.48
N LYS A 18 -6.12 -3.43 8.78
CA LYS A 18 -7.24 -2.67 9.33
C LYS A 18 -8.57 -3.40 9.05
N PRO A 19 -8.92 -4.44 9.82
CA PRO A 19 -10.11 -5.28 9.56
C PRO A 19 -11.46 -4.56 9.65
N ALA A 20 -11.47 -3.32 10.16
CA ALA A 20 -12.64 -2.45 10.14
C ALA A 20 -12.98 -1.94 8.72
N LEU A 21 -12.02 -1.97 7.80
CA LEU A 21 -12.23 -1.67 6.38
C LEU A 21 -12.64 -2.94 5.64
N SER A 22 -13.63 -2.82 4.75
CA SER A 22 -13.93 -3.83 3.75
C SER A 22 -13.19 -3.53 2.45
N PRO A 23 -12.97 -4.52 1.56
CA PRO A 23 -12.37 -4.27 0.25
C PRO A 23 -13.12 -3.22 -0.58
N GLY A 24 -14.43 -3.07 -0.36
CA GLY A 24 -15.25 -2.06 -1.05
C GLY A 24 -15.01 -0.64 -0.60
N ASP A 25 -14.42 -0.44 0.59
CA ASP A 25 -14.07 0.88 1.14
C ASP A 25 -12.73 1.41 0.60
N VAL A 26 -11.93 0.54 -0.04
CA VAL A 26 -10.57 0.85 -0.49
C VAL A 26 -10.58 1.17 -1.98
N HIS A 27 -10.40 2.46 -2.30
CA HIS A 27 -10.27 2.94 -3.67
C HIS A 27 -8.81 3.24 -4.03
N LEU A 28 -8.47 3.18 -5.33
CA LEU A 28 -7.09 3.36 -5.81
C LEU A 28 -6.50 4.73 -5.45
N ASP A 29 -7.33 5.76 -5.44
CA ASP A 29 -6.92 7.13 -5.16
C ASP A 29 -7.09 7.52 -3.69
N ALA A 30 -7.61 6.62 -2.84
CA ALA A 30 -7.81 6.89 -1.43
C ALA A 30 -6.47 7.08 -0.72
N SER A 31 -6.35 8.16 0.04
CA SER A 31 -5.22 8.42 0.93
C SER A 31 -5.19 7.36 2.03
N LEU A 32 -4.05 6.66 2.14
CA LEU A 32 -3.81 5.65 3.17
C LEU A 32 -3.96 6.26 4.56
N THR A 33 -3.48 7.48 4.78
CA THR A 33 -3.54 8.11 6.10
C THR A 33 -4.82 8.90 6.32
N ARG A 34 -5.25 9.74 5.36
CA ARG A 34 -6.38 10.66 5.55
C ARG A 34 -7.74 9.99 5.38
N ASP A 35 -7.88 9.14 4.36
CA ASP A 35 -9.17 8.57 4.00
C ASP A 35 -9.36 7.20 4.67
N LEU A 36 -8.31 6.37 4.67
CA LEU A 36 -8.35 5.02 5.23
C LEU A 36 -7.91 4.96 6.70
N GLY A 37 -7.34 6.05 7.22
CA GLY A 37 -7.00 6.19 8.64
C GLY A 37 -5.86 5.28 9.10
N LEU A 38 -4.92 4.91 8.22
CA LEU A 38 -3.74 4.16 8.61
C LEU A 38 -2.80 5.07 9.40
N ASP A 39 -2.46 4.64 10.62
CA ASP A 39 -1.42 5.29 11.41
C ASP A 39 -0.02 4.74 11.10
N SER A 40 1.00 5.20 11.84
CA SER A 40 2.37 4.77 11.63
C SER A 40 2.59 3.28 11.91
N LEU A 41 1.85 2.69 12.85
CA LEU A 41 1.93 1.27 13.15
C LEU A 41 1.26 0.46 12.04
N ASP A 42 0.11 0.90 11.56
CA ASP A 42 -0.58 0.31 10.42
C ASP A 42 0.33 0.28 9.17
N LEU A 43 1.01 1.39 8.87
CA LEU A 43 1.94 1.46 7.73
C LEU A 43 3.13 0.50 7.84
N VAL A 44 3.67 0.29 9.04
CA VAL A 44 4.76 -0.68 9.28
C VAL A 44 4.26 -2.13 9.10
N GLN A 45 3.05 -2.43 9.58
CA GLN A 45 2.44 -3.75 9.41
C GLN A 45 2.10 -4.02 7.94
N LEU A 46 1.57 -3.01 7.25
CA LEU A 46 1.27 -3.05 5.82
C LEU A 46 2.54 -3.35 5.02
N ALA A 47 3.61 -2.60 5.29
CA ALA A 47 4.90 -2.83 4.64
C ALA A 47 5.42 -4.25 4.87
N THR A 48 5.35 -4.74 6.11
CA THR A 48 5.79 -6.10 6.45
C THR A 48 5.05 -7.17 5.62
N ARG A 49 3.73 -7.00 5.43
CA ARG A 49 2.91 -7.90 4.61
C ARG A 49 3.26 -7.79 3.13
N ILE A 50 3.43 -6.58 2.62
CA ILE A 50 3.80 -6.34 1.23
C ILE A 50 5.17 -6.93 0.93
N THR A 51 6.18 -6.71 1.78
CA THR A 51 7.54 -7.26 1.60
C THR A 51 7.57 -8.79 1.57
N ALA A 52 6.62 -9.47 2.22
CA ALA A 52 6.50 -10.92 2.16
C ALA A 52 6.17 -11.44 0.74
N ALA A 53 5.47 -10.65 -0.08
CA ALA A 53 5.13 -10.97 -1.47
C ALA A 53 6.00 -10.22 -2.50
N TYR A 54 6.54 -9.06 -2.12
CA TYR A 54 7.35 -8.17 -2.95
C TYR A 54 8.62 -7.78 -2.18
N PRO A 55 9.66 -8.63 -2.19
CA PRO A 55 10.86 -8.45 -1.36
C PRO A 55 11.61 -7.13 -1.60
N ASP A 56 11.48 -6.56 -2.80
CA ASP A 56 12.11 -5.29 -3.19
C ASP A 56 11.32 -4.04 -2.73
N PHE A 57 10.16 -4.23 -2.10
CA PHE A 57 9.38 -3.10 -1.57
C PHE A 57 10.07 -2.48 -0.35
N GLU A 58 10.30 -1.17 -0.42
CA GLU A 58 10.87 -0.39 0.68
C GLU A 58 9.92 0.71 1.15
N LEU A 59 9.38 0.57 2.37
CA LEU A 59 8.49 1.57 2.97
C LEU A 59 9.10 2.98 3.02
N ARG A 60 10.42 3.08 3.28
CA ARG A 60 11.11 4.38 3.38
C ARG A 60 11.18 5.11 2.04
N LEU A 61 11.37 4.38 0.94
CA LEU A 61 11.36 4.96 -0.40
C LEU A 61 9.97 5.48 -0.73
N TRP A 62 8.93 4.66 -0.49
CA TRP A 62 7.54 5.10 -0.69
C TRP A 62 7.18 6.32 0.15
N LEU A 63 7.56 6.36 1.44
CA LEU A 63 7.33 7.53 2.30
C LEU A 63 8.02 8.80 1.75
N THR A 64 9.22 8.66 1.21
CA THR A 64 9.97 9.78 0.64
C THR A 64 9.27 10.32 -0.61
N GLU A 65 8.79 9.44 -1.49
CA GLU A 65 7.99 9.83 -2.66
C GLU A 65 6.65 10.45 -2.27
N ALA A 66 5.94 9.86 -1.31
CA ALA A 66 4.66 10.36 -0.82
C ALA A 66 4.79 11.77 -0.20
N MET A 67 5.86 12.03 0.56
CA MET A 67 6.12 13.38 1.09
C MET A 67 6.50 14.38 0.00
N SER A 68 7.27 13.96 -1.01
CA SER A 68 7.69 14.86 -2.10
C SER A 68 6.56 15.18 -3.08
N SER A 69 5.62 14.26 -3.28
CA SER A 69 4.50 14.41 -4.21
C SER A 69 3.19 14.83 -3.53
N GLU A 70 3.14 14.76 -2.20
CA GLU A 70 1.92 14.88 -1.39
C GLU A 70 0.85 13.81 -1.72
N VAL A 71 1.25 12.65 -2.26
CA VAL A 71 0.35 11.54 -2.65
C VAL A 71 0.67 10.26 -1.89
N ASP A 72 -0.20 9.92 -0.92
CA ASP A 72 -0.12 8.71 -0.11
C ASP A 72 -1.25 7.71 -0.42
N SER A 73 -1.46 7.39 -1.70
CA SER A 73 -2.59 6.54 -2.12
C SER A 73 -2.24 5.05 -2.30
N VAL A 74 -3.28 4.22 -2.42
CA VAL A 74 -3.15 2.82 -2.84
C VAL A 74 -2.39 2.71 -4.16
N HIS A 75 -2.69 3.58 -5.12
CA HIS A 75 -1.99 3.61 -6.40
C HIS A 75 -0.51 3.97 -6.25
N SER A 76 -0.17 4.98 -5.42
CA SER A 76 1.23 5.38 -5.24
C SER A 76 2.06 4.27 -4.61
N MET A 77 1.48 3.50 -3.68
CA MET A 77 2.14 2.32 -3.12
C MET A 77 2.23 1.16 -4.13
N ALA A 78 1.15 0.85 -4.85
CA ALA A 78 1.12 -0.23 -5.83
C ALA A 78 2.15 -0.05 -6.95
N ARG A 79 2.40 1.20 -7.37
CA ARG A 79 3.45 1.53 -8.34
C ARG A 79 4.85 1.08 -7.91
N MET A 80 5.16 1.09 -6.61
CA MET A 80 6.46 0.65 -6.10
C MET A 80 6.67 -0.87 -6.21
N LEU A 81 5.60 -1.63 -6.47
CA LEU A 81 5.64 -3.08 -6.66
C LEU A 81 5.74 -3.47 -8.13
N GLU A 82 5.62 -2.50 -9.04
CA GLU A 82 5.78 -2.75 -10.46
C GLU A 82 7.26 -3.01 -10.79
N PRO A 83 7.58 -3.97 -11.69
CA PRO A 83 8.95 -4.19 -12.10
C PRO A 83 9.54 -2.93 -12.72
N VAL A 84 10.77 -2.59 -12.32
CA VAL A 84 11.57 -1.57 -13.01
C VAL A 84 11.79 -2.04 -14.45
N ARG A 85 11.29 -1.27 -15.41
CA ARG A 85 11.46 -1.55 -16.85
C ARG A 85 12.82 -1.11 -17.36
#